data_AF-A0A958PE07-F1
#
_entry.id   AF-A0A958PE07-F1
#
_cell.length_a   1.000
_cell.length_b   1.000
_cell.length_c   1.000
_cell.angle_alpha   90.00
_cell.angle_beta   90.00
_cell.angle_gamma   90.00
#
_symmetry.space_group_name_H-M   'P 1'
#
loop_
_entity.id
_entity.type
_entity.pdbx_description
1 polymer ?
#
loop_
_entity_poly.entity_id
_entity_poly.type
_entity_poly.pdbx_seq_one_letter_code
_entity_poly.pdbx_strand_id
1 'polypeptide(L)'
;AKVNGKKSLKGLRLNDGQIINSDIRIIQVRHPGSLSPSLSNNFKENLAKLLDFEEDGWEFYSTDDGEVNQLKKYHSASSFNFNAKPPIPVKDFPLGKSKAVIVNSSLASRNGQQIIVFGGREKPYFNRTQVNNAKNGTPAEGREFFFNSQPWNPPKTINQFDRGPGKEWAALFNSVPEDKVFQTKPGMKFESDGIDAYVVKNTPKHGSFAYHRGTTENPEVLIFADPSDKDYDDLYTARALTGENGQYLQGLMSQLGVKENYLIIKTVPFDMTDATEAEWDKVRELLRPWRNKVFAKAIKLYPKLIVTLGKHSSSDLYSYLNDNHLENINFISLEYDRHSFESHFSEMAHQLGQSPSDYKWEMNSIPRSHLPYPMQTWIGTSGARGIRASGKYAGDYYGIVTPYWVIEEANRVYRNPREGLLNPELDFVQFAKNLVREFGFSSLGKTMSSPPLR
;
A
#
# COMPACT_ATOMS: atom_id res chain seq x y z
N ALA A 1 20.54 26.74 11.50
CA ALA A 1 21.86 27.40 11.34
C ALA A 1 21.97 28.55 12.33
N LYS A 2 23.18 28.93 12.75
CA LYS A 2 23.42 30.19 13.48
C LYS A 2 24.26 31.11 12.59
N VAL A 3 23.80 32.32 12.33
CA VAL A 3 24.60 33.38 11.70
C VAL A 3 24.93 34.38 12.80
N ASN A 4 26.22 34.69 12.99
CA ASN A 4 26.71 35.59 14.04
C ASN A 4 26.20 35.22 15.45
N GLY A 5 26.15 33.92 15.77
CA GLY A 5 25.70 33.40 17.07
C GLY A 5 24.18 33.37 17.28
N LYS A 6 23.39 34.00 16.40
CA LYS A 6 21.91 34.03 16.48
C LYS A 6 21.27 32.96 15.60
N LYS A 7 20.14 32.40 16.00
CA LYS A 7 19.33 31.43 15.21
C LYS A 7 18.55 32.14 14.09
N SER A 8 19.23 32.95 13.29
CA SER A 8 18.69 33.76 12.20
C SER A 8 19.53 33.58 10.95
N LEU A 9 18.93 33.73 9.77
CA LEU A 9 19.63 33.83 8.50
C LEU A 9 20.00 35.28 8.14
N LYS A 10 19.64 36.27 8.98
CA LYS A 10 20.01 37.67 8.77
C LYS A 10 21.53 37.80 8.71
N GLY A 11 22.04 38.48 7.68
CA GLY A 11 23.47 38.61 7.41
C GLY A 11 24.09 37.45 6.62
N LEU A 12 23.33 36.40 6.29
CA LEU A 12 23.81 35.35 5.39
C LEU A 12 24.01 35.91 3.98
N ARG A 13 25.23 35.77 3.45
CA ARG A 13 25.55 36.09 2.06
C ARG A 13 25.22 34.91 1.16
N LEU A 14 24.52 35.19 0.06
CA LEU A 14 24.10 34.23 -0.95
C LEU A 14 25.12 34.15 -2.10
N ASN A 15 25.00 33.12 -2.93
CA ASN A 15 25.92 32.86 -4.04
C ASN A 15 25.91 33.96 -5.12
N ASP A 16 24.83 34.73 -5.23
CA ASP A 16 24.69 35.89 -6.10
C ASP A 16 25.24 37.20 -5.47
N GLY A 17 25.86 37.11 -4.28
CA GLY A 17 26.42 38.23 -3.55
C GLY A 17 25.42 39.00 -2.68
N GLN A 18 24.11 38.71 -2.78
CA GLN A 18 23.09 39.35 -1.94
C GLN A 18 23.25 38.95 -0.48
N ILE A 19 22.80 39.83 0.43
CA ILE A 19 22.77 39.57 1.87
C ILE A 19 21.32 39.53 2.33
N ILE A 20 20.94 38.51 3.10
CA ILE A 20 19.62 38.44 3.72
C ILE A 20 19.54 39.51 4.81
N ASN A 21 18.76 40.57 4.56
CA ASN A 21 18.59 41.67 5.53
C ASN A 21 17.43 41.42 6.51
N SER A 22 16.50 40.53 6.14
CA SER A 22 15.36 40.15 6.97
C SER A 22 15.77 39.17 8.07
N ASP A 23 15.18 39.28 9.25
CA ASP A 23 15.29 38.22 10.25
C ASP A 23 14.46 37.03 9.73
N ILE A 24 15.14 35.94 9.33
CA ILE A 24 14.49 34.71 8.90
C ILE A 24 14.97 33.62 9.83
N ARG A 25 14.03 32.96 10.50
CA ARG A 25 14.32 31.88 11.44
C ARG A 25 13.62 30.62 10.98
N ILE A 26 14.28 29.49 11.20
CA ILE A 26 13.77 28.18 10.79
C ILE A 26 13.71 27.29 12.01
N ILE A 27 12.52 26.78 12.30
CA ILE A 27 12.35 25.64 13.19
C ILE A 27 12.15 24.40 12.35
N GLN A 28 12.89 23.34 12.67
CA GLN A 28 12.64 22.03 12.09
C GLN A 28 11.75 21.27 13.05
N VAL A 29 10.55 20.97 12.61
CA VAL A 29 9.62 20.13 13.35
C VAL A 29 9.47 18.82 12.59
N ARG A 30 9.78 17.70 13.26
CA ARG A 30 9.50 16.39 12.67
C ARG A 30 7.99 16.19 12.64
N HIS A 31 7.43 15.91 11.46
CA HIS A 31 6.00 15.67 11.30
C HIS A 31 5.51 14.63 12.31
N PRO A 32 4.44 14.87 13.08
CA PRO A 32 3.90 13.94 14.08
C PRO A 32 3.39 12.65 13.42
N GLY A 33 4.28 11.68 13.23
CA GLY A 33 3.90 10.31 12.91
C GLY A 33 3.45 9.58 14.18
N SER A 34 2.30 8.91 14.11
CA SER A 34 1.73 8.06 15.16
C SER A 34 2.64 6.94 15.70
N LEU A 35 3.76 6.66 15.01
CA LEU A 35 4.70 5.58 15.29
C LEU A 35 5.92 5.99 16.13
N SER A 36 6.06 7.27 16.48
CA SER A 36 7.19 7.73 17.29
C SER A 36 6.70 8.21 18.68
N PRO A 37 6.95 7.44 19.74
CA PRO A 37 6.43 7.73 21.08
C PRO A 37 7.03 9.01 21.70
N SER A 38 8.24 9.42 21.29
CA SER A 38 8.89 10.65 21.74
C SER A 38 8.49 11.89 20.95
N LEU A 39 7.70 11.73 19.89
CA LEU A 39 7.51 12.79 18.90
C LEU A 39 6.61 13.92 19.38
N SER A 40 5.61 13.65 20.22
CA SER A 40 4.83 14.72 20.85
C SER A 40 5.72 15.60 21.72
N ASN A 41 6.70 15.02 22.43
CA ASN A 41 7.64 15.78 23.25
C ASN A 41 8.62 16.55 22.36
N ASN A 42 9.20 15.90 21.34
CA ASN A 42 10.07 16.58 20.37
C ASN A 42 9.34 17.71 19.63
N PHE A 43 8.06 17.52 19.30
CA PHE A 43 7.22 18.54 18.67
C PHE A 43 7.06 19.73 19.61
N LYS A 44 6.65 19.49 20.87
CA LYS A 44 6.53 20.52 21.92
C LYS A 44 7.85 21.25 22.17
N GLU A 45 8.96 20.53 22.32
CA GLU A 45 10.29 21.10 22.53
C GLU A 45 10.75 21.96 21.34
N ASN A 46 10.47 21.54 20.10
CA ASN A 46 10.81 22.35 18.93
C ASN A 46 9.88 23.54 18.75
N LEU A 47 8.60 23.39 19.10
CA LEU A 47 7.61 24.47 19.06
C LEU A 47 7.89 25.53 20.13
N ALA A 48 8.34 25.11 21.33
CA ALA A 48 8.76 26.01 22.40
C ALA A 48 9.92 26.94 21.96
N LYS A 49 10.72 26.55 20.96
CA LYS A 49 11.76 27.44 20.41
C LYS A 49 11.19 28.65 19.67
N LEU A 50 9.90 28.66 19.33
CA LEU A 50 9.22 29.84 18.78
C LEU A 50 9.04 30.92 19.83
N LEU A 51 9.09 30.59 21.12
CA LEU A 51 8.95 31.55 22.22
C LEU A 51 10.16 32.47 22.31
N ASP A 52 11.36 31.92 22.07
CA ASP A 52 12.58 32.71 21.87
C ASP A 52 12.39 33.79 20.77
N PHE A 53 11.43 33.61 19.85
CA PHE A 53 11.22 34.58 18.76
C PHE A 53 10.32 35.72 19.22
N GLU A 54 9.34 35.47 20.09
CA GLU A 54 8.52 36.54 20.71
C GLU A 54 9.39 37.47 21.56
N GLU A 55 10.34 36.91 22.33
CA GLU A 55 11.31 37.70 23.10
C GLU A 55 12.14 38.64 22.22
N ASP A 56 12.40 38.23 20.97
CA ASP A 56 13.13 38.99 19.96
C ASP A 56 12.21 39.92 19.12
N GLY A 57 10.96 40.09 19.52
CA GLY A 57 10.00 41.02 18.91
C GLY A 57 9.23 40.47 17.71
N TRP A 58 9.22 39.15 17.49
CA TRP A 58 8.35 38.55 16.49
C TRP A 58 6.91 38.47 17.00
N GLU A 59 5.98 38.91 16.17
CA GLU A 59 4.56 38.75 16.41
C GLU A 59 4.03 37.53 15.65
N PHE A 60 3.60 36.50 16.38
CA PHE A 60 2.77 35.46 15.79
C PHE A 60 1.37 36.03 15.61
N TYR A 61 0.96 36.22 14.35
CA TYR A 61 -0.35 36.79 13.98
C TYR A 61 -1.51 36.19 14.78
N SER A 62 -2.57 36.99 14.94
CA SER A 62 -3.86 36.53 15.46
C SER A 62 -4.30 35.26 14.75
N THR A 63 -4.89 34.33 15.48
CA THR A 63 -5.54 33.19 14.85
C THR A 63 -6.67 33.63 13.94
N ASP A 64 -7.02 32.77 12.99
CA ASP A 64 -8.23 32.95 12.19
C ASP A 64 -9.45 33.12 13.12
N ASP A 65 -10.48 33.84 12.65
CA ASP A 65 -11.68 34.12 13.46
C ASP A 65 -12.33 32.80 13.95
N GLY A 66 -12.50 32.70 15.27
CA GLY A 66 -13.04 31.50 15.92
C GLY A 66 -11.99 30.44 16.27
N GLU A 67 -10.76 30.58 15.79
CA GLU A 67 -9.64 29.71 16.15
C GLU A 67 -8.86 30.26 17.34
N VAL A 68 -8.22 29.36 18.09
CA VAL A 68 -7.44 29.69 19.28
C VAL A 68 -5.98 29.41 19.02
N ASN A 69 -5.09 30.37 19.28
CA ASN A 69 -3.65 30.13 19.16
C ASN A 69 -3.24 29.12 20.24
N GLN A 70 -3.26 27.85 19.86
CA GLN A 70 -3.02 26.75 20.77
C GLN A 70 -1.57 26.75 21.28
N LEU A 71 -0.64 27.33 20.51
CA LEU A 71 0.74 27.60 20.91
C LEU A 71 0.80 28.49 22.17
N LYS A 72 0.01 29.57 22.21
CA LYS A 72 -0.11 30.47 23.37
C LYS A 72 -0.90 29.85 24.53
N LYS A 73 -1.92 29.03 24.24
CA LYS A 73 -2.75 28.37 25.25
C LYS A 73 -2.04 27.19 25.95
N TYR A 74 -1.14 26.48 25.26
CA TYR A 74 -0.50 25.25 25.76
C TYR A 74 0.76 25.42 26.60
N HIS A 75 1.10 26.66 26.97
CA HIS A 75 2.07 26.93 28.04
C HIS A 75 1.66 26.39 29.41
N SER A 76 0.38 26.06 29.61
CA SER A 76 -0.12 25.46 30.84
C SER A 76 -0.61 24.02 30.61
N ALA A 77 0.27 23.07 30.94
CA ALA A 77 -0.01 21.70 31.39
C ALA A 77 -0.89 20.72 30.56
N SER A 78 -1.53 21.12 29.48
CA SER A 78 -2.41 20.22 28.71
C SER A 78 -1.70 19.57 27.51
N SER A 79 -2.03 18.30 27.25
CA SER A 79 -1.45 17.50 26.18
C SER A 79 -1.92 18.00 24.80
N PHE A 80 -0.98 18.33 23.91
CA PHE A 80 -1.27 18.43 22.47
C PHE A 80 -1.89 17.10 22.02
N ASN A 81 -3.13 17.14 21.55
CA ASN A 81 -3.84 15.96 21.07
C ASN A 81 -4.07 16.12 19.57
N PHE A 82 -3.32 15.36 18.76
CA PHE A 82 -3.58 15.26 17.33
C PHE A 82 -4.87 14.46 17.14
N ASN A 83 -6.00 15.16 17.10
CA ASN A 83 -7.32 14.56 16.93
C ASN A 83 -7.68 14.53 15.44
N ALA A 84 -7.38 13.42 14.75
CA ALA A 84 -7.75 13.19 13.35
C ALA A 84 -9.26 12.88 13.21
N LYS A 85 -10.12 13.72 13.80
CA LYS A 85 -11.58 13.64 13.67
C LYS A 85 -12.07 14.77 12.77
N PRO A 86 -12.98 14.49 11.81
CA PRO A 86 -13.61 13.20 11.54
C PRO A 86 -12.65 12.21 10.88
N PRO A 87 -12.91 10.90 11.02
CA PRO A 87 -12.07 9.89 10.38
C PRO A 87 -12.16 9.97 8.87
N ILE A 88 -11.08 9.57 8.19
CA ILE A 88 -11.06 9.46 6.73
C ILE A 88 -12.14 8.44 6.33
N PRO A 89 -13.15 8.85 5.53
CA PRO A 89 -14.20 7.95 5.06
C PRO A 89 -13.63 6.71 4.37
N VAL A 90 -14.26 5.55 4.58
CA VAL A 90 -13.88 4.27 3.93
C VAL A 90 -13.79 4.41 2.40
N LYS A 91 -14.68 5.23 1.81
CA LYS A 91 -14.71 5.50 0.36
C LYS A 91 -13.46 6.19 -0.19
N ASP A 92 -12.64 6.80 0.66
CA ASP A 92 -11.41 7.49 0.26
C ASP A 92 -10.21 6.51 0.25
N PHE A 93 -10.41 5.26 0.66
CA PHE A 93 -9.43 4.20 0.54
C PHE A 93 -9.69 3.36 -0.72
N PRO A 94 -8.63 2.80 -1.34
CA PRO A 94 -8.80 1.87 -2.45
C PRO A 94 -9.69 0.68 -2.05
N LEU A 95 -10.58 0.28 -2.95
CA LEU A 95 -11.37 -0.94 -2.76
C LEU A 95 -10.47 -2.15 -2.50
N GLY A 96 -10.84 -2.97 -1.51
CA GLY A 96 -10.07 -4.16 -1.12
C GLY A 96 -8.96 -3.88 -0.10
N LYS A 97 -8.83 -2.64 0.38
CA LYS A 97 -7.90 -2.32 1.46
C LYS A 97 -8.39 -2.96 2.77
N SER A 98 -7.48 -3.63 3.49
CA SER A 98 -7.83 -4.26 4.77
C SER A 98 -8.43 -3.25 5.75
N LYS A 99 -9.53 -3.60 6.42
CA LYS A 99 -10.17 -2.73 7.42
C LYS A 99 -9.21 -2.33 8.56
N ALA A 100 -8.20 -3.15 8.83
CA ALA A 100 -7.20 -2.88 9.87
C ALA A 100 -6.29 -1.66 9.58
N VAL A 101 -6.24 -1.19 8.33
CA VAL A 101 -5.50 0.03 7.95
C VAL A 101 -6.42 1.23 7.73
N ILE A 102 -7.74 1.02 7.70
CA ILE A 102 -8.77 2.04 7.61
C ILE A 102 -9.21 2.38 9.03
N VAL A 103 -8.37 3.13 9.75
CA VAL A 103 -8.56 3.42 11.17
C VAL A 103 -8.47 4.91 11.46
N ASN A 104 -9.33 5.37 12.37
CA ASN A 104 -9.41 6.78 12.81
C ASN A 104 -8.11 7.25 13.50
N SER A 105 -7.38 6.30 14.07
CA SER A 105 -6.08 6.50 14.67
C SER A 105 -5.20 5.34 14.28
N SER A 106 -3.99 5.62 13.78
CA SER A 106 -3.05 4.55 13.44
C SER A 106 -2.83 3.63 14.64
N LEU A 107 -3.21 2.37 14.42
CA LEU A 107 -2.91 1.25 15.30
C LEU A 107 -1.63 0.54 14.87
N ALA A 108 -0.91 1.07 13.88
CA ALA A 108 0.33 0.47 13.45
C ALA A 108 1.40 0.56 14.57
N SER A 109 2.34 -0.36 14.55
CA SER A 109 3.52 -0.37 15.42
C SER A 109 4.78 -0.66 14.60
N ARG A 110 5.95 -0.56 15.23
CA ARG A 110 7.22 -0.95 14.60
C ARG A 110 7.79 -2.17 15.30
N ASN A 111 8.20 -3.16 14.51
CA ASN A 111 9.02 -4.29 14.97
C ASN A 111 10.42 -4.17 14.37
N GLY A 112 11.28 -3.40 15.05
CA GLY A 112 12.57 -2.97 14.49
C GLY A 112 12.42 -1.84 13.47
N GLN A 113 13.49 -1.59 12.70
CA GLN A 113 13.54 -0.45 11.76
C GLN A 113 12.79 -0.72 10.45
N GLN A 114 12.73 -1.99 10.02
CA GLN A 114 12.24 -2.41 8.70
C GLN A 114 10.79 -2.89 8.67
N ILE A 115 10.17 -3.16 9.83
CA ILE A 115 8.85 -3.80 9.86
C ILE A 115 7.83 -2.82 10.41
N ILE A 116 6.84 -2.51 9.58
CA ILE A 116 5.63 -1.82 10.00
C ILE A 116 4.58 -2.88 10.26
N VAL A 117 4.12 -2.97 11.50
CA VAL A 117 3.08 -3.90 11.92
C VAL A 117 1.73 -3.19 11.87
N PHE A 118 0.71 -3.86 11.36
CA PHE A 118 -0.69 -3.43 11.41
C PHE A 118 -1.54 -4.54 12.03
N GLY A 119 -2.70 -4.16 12.58
CA GLY A 119 -3.51 -5.07 13.40
C GLY A 119 -3.50 -4.75 14.90
N GLY A 120 -2.60 -3.88 15.38
CA GLY A 120 -2.61 -3.42 16.76
C GLY A 120 -1.25 -2.88 17.21
N ARG A 121 -1.20 -2.39 18.46
CA ARG A 121 0.01 -1.78 19.03
C ARG A 121 0.96 -2.76 19.69
N GLU A 122 0.57 -4.02 19.82
CA GLU A 122 1.43 -5.05 20.37
C GLU A 122 2.62 -5.36 19.45
N LYS A 123 3.61 -6.09 19.98
CA LYS A 123 4.79 -6.54 19.25
C LYS A 123 4.65 -8.03 18.94
N PRO A 124 4.02 -8.39 17.81
CA PRO A 124 3.83 -9.78 17.45
C PRO A 124 5.16 -10.45 17.06
N TYR A 125 5.15 -11.78 17.16
CA TYR A 125 6.22 -12.62 16.61
C TYR A 125 5.93 -12.93 15.15
N PHE A 126 6.99 -12.89 14.34
CA PHE A 126 6.94 -13.25 12.92
C PHE A 126 7.92 -14.38 12.66
N ASN A 127 7.63 -15.20 11.65
CA ASN A 127 8.55 -16.24 11.20
C ASN A 127 9.89 -15.61 10.77
N ARG A 128 10.99 -16.03 11.40
CA ARG A 128 12.32 -15.44 11.18
C ARG A 128 12.82 -15.63 9.74
N THR A 129 12.53 -16.78 9.14
CA THR A 129 12.90 -17.08 7.74
C THR A 129 12.15 -16.16 6.79
N GLN A 130 10.83 -16.01 6.94
CA GLN A 130 10.04 -15.07 6.13
C GLN A 130 10.54 -13.63 6.30
N VAL A 131 10.81 -13.19 7.53
CA VAL A 131 11.38 -11.84 7.78
C VAL A 131 12.72 -11.67 7.09
N ASN A 132 13.63 -12.65 7.18
CA ASN A 132 14.95 -12.56 6.57
C ASN A 132 14.86 -12.54 5.04
N ASN A 133 14.04 -13.41 4.44
CA ASN A 133 13.78 -13.41 3.00
C ASN A 133 13.19 -12.05 2.57
N ALA A 134 12.25 -11.52 3.36
CA ALA A 134 11.63 -10.23 3.10
C ALA A 134 12.61 -9.03 3.23
N LYS A 135 13.63 -9.13 4.09
CA LYS A 135 14.68 -8.11 4.18
C LYS A 135 15.69 -8.21 3.04
N ASN A 136 16.04 -9.43 2.64
CA ASN A 136 17.09 -9.71 1.66
C ASN A 136 16.59 -9.73 0.22
N GLY A 137 15.27 -9.67 -0.02
CA GLY A 137 14.75 -9.70 -1.38
C GLY A 137 15.29 -8.55 -2.24
N THR A 138 15.78 -8.90 -3.42
CA THR A 138 16.33 -7.98 -4.40
C THR A 138 15.22 -7.45 -5.30
N PRO A 139 15.42 -6.29 -5.94
CA PRO A 139 14.50 -5.82 -6.96
C PRO A 139 14.34 -6.82 -8.11
N ALA A 140 13.10 -7.08 -8.51
CA ALA A 140 12.72 -7.73 -9.76
C ALA A 140 13.06 -6.82 -10.95
N GLU A 141 13.04 -7.38 -12.16
CA GLU A 141 13.22 -6.60 -13.39
C GLU A 141 12.14 -5.52 -13.54
N GLY A 142 12.42 -4.48 -14.33
CA GLY A 142 11.56 -3.30 -14.45
C GLY A 142 11.77 -2.25 -13.35
N ARG A 143 12.82 -2.35 -12.52
CA ARG A 143 13.13 -1.32 -11.51
C ARG A 143 13.51 0.01 -12.16
N GLU A 144 14.06 -0.02 -13.36
CA GLU A 144 14.49 1.15 -14.11
C GLU A 144 13.38 2.17 -14.34
N PHE A 145 12.11 1.75 -14.36
CA PHE A 145 10.97 2.66 -14.42
C PHE A 145 10.85 3.57 -13.18
N PHE A 146 11.62 3.30 -12.13
CA PHE A 146 11.67 4.07 -10.89
C PHE A 146 12.88 5.00 -10.78
N PHE A 147 13.76 5.06 -11.80
CA PHE A 147 14.86 6.03 -11.83
C PHE A 147 14.29 7.45 -11.65
N ASN A 148 14.80 8.18 -10.64
CA ASN A 148 14.34 9.50 -10.17
C ASN A 148 13.11 9.54 -9.24
N SER A 149 12.61 8.39 -8.80
CA SER A 149 11.66 8.30 -7.69
C SER A 149 12.37 7.78 -6.45
N GLN A 150 12.27 8.50 -5.34
CA GLN A 150 12.74 7.99 -4.06
C GLN A 150 11.92 6.76 -3.71
N PRO A 151 12.53 5.63 -3.30
CA PRO A 151 11.80 4.39 -3.00
C PRO A 151 10.58 4.57 -2.09
N TRP A 152 10.68 5.48 -1.12
CA TRP A 152 9.64 5.77 -0.13
C TRP A 152 8.54 6.74 -0.61
N ASN A 153 8.68 7.33 -1.80
CA ASN A 153 7.67 8.20 -2.39
C ASN A 153 6.85 7.42 -3.43
N PRO A 154 5.58 7.79 -3.65
CA PRO A 154 4.88 7.32 -4.83
C PRO A 154 5.55 7.85 -6.11
N PRO A 155 5.43 7.14 -7.25
CA PRO A 155 5.75 7.69 -8.56
C PRO A 155 5.10 9.08 -8.78
N LYS A 156 5.78 9.98 -9.52
CA LYS A 156 5.34 11.37 -9.71
C LYS A 156 4.04 11.52 -10.53
N THR A 157 3.59 10.47 -11.19
CA THR A 157 2.53 10.50 -12.22
C THR A 157 1.30 9.72 -11.79
N ILE A 158 0.27 10.42 -11.28
CA ILE A 158 -0.99 9.82 -10.80
C ILE A 158 -1.76 9.03 -11.88
N ASN A 159 -1.54 9.34 -13.16
CA ASN A 159 -2.20 8.64 -14.28
C ASN A 159 -1.66 7.22 -14.52
N GLN A 160 -0.61 6.82 -13.80
CA GLN A 160 -0.05 5.48 -13.85
C GLN A 160 -0.49 4.61 -12.68
N PHE A 161 -1.58 4.94 -11.98
CA PHE A 161 -2.07 4.13 -10.86
C PHE A 161 -3.45 3.57 -11.15
N ASP A 162 -3.75 2.46 -10.49
CA ASP A 162 -5.05 1.85 -10.58
C ASP A 162 -6.12 2.73 -9.89
N ARG A 163 -7.14 3.09 -10.66
CA ARG A 163 -8.31 3.85 -10.21
C ARG A 163 -9.39 2.96 -9.56
N GLY A 164 -9.23 1.63 -9.64
CA GLY A 164 -10.19 0.64 -9.21
C GLY A 164 -11.13 0.17 -10.33
N PRO A 165 -12.01 -0.79 -10.04
CA PRO A 165 -12.62 -1.64 -11.07
C PRO A 165 -13.92 -1.07 -11.67
N GLY A 166 -14.22 0.20 -11.43
CA GLY A 166 -15.52 0.80 -11.75
C GLY A 166 -16.66 0.37 -10.82
N LYS A 167 -17.81 1.04 -10.94
CA LYS A 167 -18.92 0.96 -9.97
C LYS A 167 -19.53 -0.44 -9.86
N GLU A 168 -19.73 -1.12 -10.98
CA GLU A 168 -20.43 -2.43 -10.98
C GLU A 168 -19.58 -3.53 -10.36
N TRP A 169 -18.29 -3.58 -10.69
CA TRP A 169 -17.35 -4.51 -10.05
C TRP A 169 -17.16 -4.16 -8.58
N ALA A 170 -17.06 -2.87 -8.23
CA ALA A 170 -16.96 -2.46 -6.83
C ALA A 170 -18.17 -2.90 -6.00
N ALA A 171 -19.39 -2.77 -6.54
CA ALA A 171 -20.60 -3.26 -5.89
C ALA A 171 -20.59 -4.79 -5.72
N LEU A 172 -20.16 -5.53 -6.75
CA LEU A 172 -20.04 -6.98 -6.70
C LEU A 172 -19.00 -7.43 -5.67
N PHE A 173 -17.81 -6.83 -5.65
CA PHE A 173 -16.77 -7.16 -4.67
C PHE A 173 -17.17 -6.81 -3.24
N ASN A 174 -17.86 -5.68 -3.01
CA ASN A 174 -18.39 -5.34 -1.68
C ASN A 174 -19.57 -6.22 -1.23
N SER A 175 -20.11 -7.07 -2.09
CA SER A 175 -21.21 -8.00 -1.75
C SER A 175 -20.76 -9.35 -1.18
N VAL A 176 -19.46 -9.51 -0.90
CA VAL A 176 -18.92 -10.70 -0.22
C VAL A 176 -19.62 -10.88 1.14
N PRO A 177 -20.14 -12.09 1.47
CA PRO A 177 -20.87 -12.35 2.72
C PRO A 177 -19.93 -12.53 3.92
N GLU A 178 -19.20 -11.46 4.29
CA GLU A 178 -18.25 -11.48 5.41
C GLU A 178 -18.91 -11.91 6.73
N ASP A 179 -20.16 -11.53 6.96
CA ASP A 179 -20.95 -11.87 8.15
C ASP A 179 -21.12 -13.39 8.34
N LYS A 180 -21.15 -14.15 7.24
CA LYS A 180 -21.23 -15.61 7.27
C LYS A 180 -19.84 -16.25 7.38
N VAL A 181 -18.87 -15.70 6.65
CA VAL A 181 -17.50 -16.24 6.61
C VAL A 181 -16.80 -16.09 7.97
N PHE A 182 -17.05 -14.99 8.68
CA PHE A 182 -16.48 -14.74 10.00
C PHE A 182 -17.32 -15.27 11.17
N GLN A 183 -18.27 -16.19 10.93
CA GLN A 183 -18.92 -16.88 12.04
C GLN A 183 -17.93 -17.83 12.69
N THR A 184 -17.93 -17.88 14.03
CA THR A 184 -17.11 -18.85 14.73
C THR A 184 -17.65 -20.26 14.48
N LYS A 185 -16.74 -21.24 14.38
CA LYS A 185 -17.07 -22.65 14.29
C LYS A 185 -17.88 -23.08 15.52
N PRO A 186 -18.81 -24.05 15.38
CA PRO A 186 -19.63 -24.51 16.50
C PRO A 186 -18.79 -24.92 17.72
N GLY A 187 -19.12 -24.35 18.89
CA GLY A 187 -18.43 -24.64 20.15
C GLY A 187 -17.10 -23.89 20.35
N MET A 188 -16.61 -23.14 19.36
CA MET A 188 -15.37 -22.37 19.46
C MET A 188 -15.63 -20.89 19.76
N LYS A 189 -14.67 -20.25 20.43
CA LYS A 189 -14.67 -18.81 20.72
C LYS A 189 -13.30 -18.22 20.40
N PHE A 190 -13.28 -16.99 19.89
CA PHE A 190 -12.01 -16.35 19.53
C PHE A 190 -11.08 -16.16 20.75
N GLU A 191 -11.64 -15.91 21.92
CA GLU A 191 -10.85 -15.68 23.15
C GLU A 191 -10.09 -16.93 23.61
N SER A 192 -10.65 -18.13 23.40
CA SER A 192 -10.04 -19.40 23.79
C SER A 192 -9.27 -20.06 22.67
N ASP A 193 -9.80 -20.02 21.45
CA ASP A 193 -9.31 -20.79 20.31
C ASP A 193 -8.54 -19.92 19.30
N GLY A 194 -8.50 -18.60 19.51
CA GLY A 194 -7.81 -17.66 18.63
C GLY A 194 -8.34 -17.72 17.20
N ILE A 195 -7.42 -17.63 16.23
CA ILE A 195 -7.77 -17.62 14.80
C ILE A 195 -8.47 -18.91 14.35
N ASP A 196 -8.21 -20.02 15.05
CA ASP A 196 -8.85 -21.29 14.73
C ASP A 196 -10.33 -21.30 15.10
N ALA A 197 -10.86 -20.30 15.80
CA ALA A 197 -12.30 -20.14 15.93
C ALA A 197 -13.00 -19.87 14.59
N TYR A 198 -12.29 -19.36 13.58
CA TYR A 198 -12.85 -19.02 12.26
C TYR A 198 -12.44 -20.04 11.19
N VAL A 199 -13.21 -20.10 10.09
CA VAL A 199 -12.87 -20.92 8.91
C VAL A 199 -11.88 -20.23 7.96
N VAL A 200 -11.67 -18.92 8.13
CA VAL A 200 -10.62 -18.14 7.46
C VAL A 200 -9.53 -17.76 8.46
N LYS A 201 -8.37 -17.36 7.95
CA LYS A 201 -7.12 -17.23 8.71
C LYS A 201 -6.69 -15.79 8.98
N ASN A 202 -7.63 -14.85 8.76
CA ASN A 202 -7.63 -13.48 9.26
C ASN A 202 -8.89 -13.19 10.10
N THR A 203 -8.84 -12.17 10.96
CA THR A 203 -10.00 -11.80 11.79
C THR A 203 -10.94 -10.78 11.11
N PRO A 204 -12.17 -10.57 11.63
CA PRO A 204 -13.11 -9.57 11.11
C PRO A 204 -12.54 -8.15 11.05
N LYS A 205 -11.54 -7.86 11.89
CA LYS A 205 -10.81 -6.59 11.91
C LYS A 205 -10.12 -6.30 10.58
N HIS A 206 -9.71 -7.33 9.85
CA HIS A 206 -9.10 -7.18 8.54
C HIS A 206 -10.13 -7.13 7.41
N GLY A 207 -11.30 -7.74 7.61
CA GLY A 207 -12.32 -7.91 6.57
C GLY A 207 -11.83 -8.82 5.43
N SER A 208 -12.57 -8.83 4.34
CA SER A 208 -12.08 -9.31 3.05
C SER A 208 -11.19 -8.24 2.40
N PHE A 209 -10.27 -8.67 1.54
CA PHE A 209 -9.26 -7.79 0.96
C PHE A 209 -8.81 -8.25 -0.42
N ALA A 210 -8.22 -7.30 -1.16
CA ALA A 210 -7.51 -7.56 -2.42
C ALA A 210 -8.29 -8.41 -3.44
N TYR A 211 -9.52 -8.00 -3.74
CA TYR A 211 -10.41 -8.76 -4.62
C TYR A 211 -9.86 -8.95 -6.04
N HIS A 212 -9.14 -7.95 -6.57
CA HIS A 212 -8.68 -7.95 -7.96
C HIS A 212 -7.35 -7.22 -8.14
N ARG A 213 -6.75 -7.39 -9.31
CA ARG A 213 -5.64 -6.58 -9.84
C ARG A 213 -5.70 -6.54 -11.37
N GLY A 214 -5.40 -5.40 -11.98
CA GLY A 214 -5.32 -5.25 -13.43
C GLY A 214 -6.59 -4.65 -14.03
N THR A 215 -6.73 -4.75 -15.35
CA THR A 215 -7.79 -4.05 -16.08
C THR A 215 -9.11 -4.80 -16.04
N THR A 216 -10.18 -4.12 -15.64
CA THR A 216 -11.55 -4.63 -15.79
C THR A 216 -12.18 -4.32 -17.15
N GLU A 217 -11.43 -3.65 -18.02
CA GLU A 217 -11.84 -3.26 -19.37
C GLU A 217 -11.11 -4.12 -20.38
N ASN A 218 -11.84 -5.04 -21.02
CA ASN A 218 -11.37 -5.93 -22.10
C ASN A 218 -9.99 -6.60 -21.85
N PRO A 219 -9.78 -7.27 -20.71
CA PRO A 219 -8.53 -7.99 -20.45
C PRO A 219 -8.32 -9.08 -21.51
N GLU A 220 -7.08 -9.22 -21.99
CA GLU A 220 -6.71 -10.30 -22.90
C GLU A 220 -6.59 -11.64 -22.16
N VAL A 221 -6.12 -11.61 -20.91
CA VAL A 221 -6.07 -12.77 -20.02
C VAL A 221 -6.88 -12.51 -18.76
N LEU A 222 -7.76 -13.45 -18.42
CA LEU A 222 -8.50 -13.48 -17.16
C LEU A 222 -7.94 -14.57 -16.25
N ILE A 223 -7.57 -14.21 -15.03
CA ILE A 223 -6.97 -15.11 -14.04
C ILE A 223 -7.86 -15.17 -12.80
N PHE A 224 -8.30 -16.37 -12.43
CA PHE A 224 -8.89 -16.64 -11.12
C PHE A 224 -7.85 -17.28 -10.23
N ALA A 225 -7.67 -16.75 -9.03
CA ALA A 225 -6.57 -17.17 -8.17
C ALA A 225 -7.00 -17.45 -6.74
N ASP A 226 -6.38 -18.47 -6.17
CA ASP A 226 -6.43 -18.73 -4.73
C ASP A 226 -5.55 -17.74 -3.96
N PRO A 227 -5.88 -17.39 -2.71
CA PRO A 227 -4.95 -16.70 -1.83
C PRO A 227 -3.69 -17.53 -1.54
N SER A 228 -2.57 -16.85 -1.29
CA SER A 228 -1.27 -17.46 -0.98
C SER A 228 -0.56 -16.72 0.16
N ASP A 229 0.22 -17.47 0.95
CA ASP A 229 1.04 -16.95 2.04
C ASP A 229 2.24 -16.11 1.55
N LYS A 230 2.54 -16.18 0.25
CA LYS A 230 3.56 -15.36 -0.41
C LYS A 230 3.04 -14.02 -0.94
N ASP A 231 1.75 -13.73 -0.74
CA ASP A 231 1.08 -12.54 -1.26
C ASP A 231 0.35 -11.74 -0.16
N TYR A 232 0.83 -11.78 1.09
CA TYR A 232 0.28 -10.94 2.16
C TYR A 232 0.42 -9.43 1.92
N ASP A 233 1.26 -9.02 0.97
CA ASP A 233 1.33 -7.66 0.44
C ASP A 233 -0.07 -7.12 0.10
N ASP A 234 -0.97 -8.00 -0.35
CA ASP A 234 -2.35 -7.74 -0.72
C ASP A 234 -3.16 -6.98 0.32
N LEU A 235 -2.95 -7.29 1.61
CA LEU A 235 -3.60 -6.59 2.72
C LEU A 235 -3.24 -5.11 2.74
N TYR A 236 -2.01 -4.79 2.37
CA TYR A 236 -1.50 -3.44 2.28
C TYR A 236 -1.77 -2.81 0.92
N THR A 237 -1.62 -3.53 -0.19
CA THR A 237 -1.77 -2.95 -1.53
C THR A 237 -3.22 -2.77 -1.94
N ALA A 238 -4.16 -3.46 -1.29
CA ALA A 238 -5.56 -3.57 -1.70
C ALA A 238 -5.76 -4.26 -3.06
N ARG A 239 -4.74 -4.99 -3.54
CA ARG A 239 -4.74 -5.62 -4.87
C ARG A 239 -4.28 -7.06 -4.79
N ALA A 240 -4.85 -7.90 -5.63
CA ALA A 240 -4.58 -9.32 -5.63
C ALA A 240 -3.15 -9.63 -6.08
N LEU A 241 -2.53 -10.62 -5.43
CA LEU A 241 -1.26 -11.23 -5.84
C LEU A 241 -0.14 -10.20 -5.99
N THR A 242 0.08 -9.32 -5.04
CA THR A 242 1.09 -8.26 -5.11
C THR A 242 2.43 -8.63 -4.45
N GLY A 243 2.55 -9.87 -3.95
CA GLY A 243 3.77 -10.42 -3.39
C GLY A 243 4.60 -11.19 -4.41
N GLU A 244 5.20 -12.30 -3.99
CA GLU A 244 6.15 -13.08 -4.79
C GLU A 244 5.50 -13.76 -5.99
N ASN A 245 4.41 -14.50 -5.76
CA ASN A 245 3.73 -15.20 -6.85
C ASN A 245 3.18 -14.23 -7.88
N GLY A 246 2.69 -13.09 -7.41
CA GLY A 246 2.34 -11.94 -8.23
C GLY A 246 3.37 -11.50 -9.24
N GLN A 247 4.63 -11.45 -8.82
CA GLN A 247 5.75 -10.99 -9.61
C GLN A 247 6.21 -12.06 -10.60
N TYR A 248 6.16 -13.34 -10.24
CA TYR A 248 6.36 -14.45 -11.20
C TYR A 248 5.25 -14.49 -12.24
N LEU A 249 3.99 -14.29 -11.84
CA LEU A 249 2.86 -14.16 -12.76
C LEU A 249 3.02 -12.95 -13.69
N GLN A 250 3.53 -11.82 -13.19
CA GLN A 250 3.86 -10.66 -14.04
C GLN A 250 4.98 -11.00 -15.03
N GLY A 251 5.99 -11.77 -14.63
CA GLY A 251 7.04 -12.28 -15.51
C GLY A 251 6.45 -13.12 -16.65
N LEU A 252 5.59 -14.08 -16.29
CA LEU A 252 4.85 -14.90 -17.25
C LEU A 252 4.03 -14.05 -18.24
N MET A 253 3.21 -13.11 -17.74
CA MET A 253 2.40 -12.23 -18.60
C MET A 253 3.27 -11.34 -19.51
N SER A 254 4.46 -10.95 -19.05
CA SER A 254 5.39 -10.16 -19.86
C SER A 254 5.97 -10.98 -21.01
N GLN A 255 6.39 -12.22 -20.73
CA GLN A 255 6.94 -13.13 -21.74
C GLN A 255 5.88 -13.63 -22.74
N LEU A 256 4.61 -13.75 -22.32
CA LEU A 256 3.47 -14.02 -23.20
C LEU A 256 3.01 -12.80 -24.01
N GLY A 257 3.70 -11.65 -23.90
CA GLY A 257 3.33 -10.42 -24.62
C GLY A 257 2.10 -9.67 -24.10
N VAL A 258 1.40 -10.22 -23.10
CA VAL A 258 0.19 -9.65 -22.47
C VAL A 258 0.50 -8.38 -21.67
N LYS A 259 1.68 -8.33 -21.03
CA LYS A 259 2.19 -7.20 -20.22
C LYS A 259 1.24 -6.76 -19.11
N GLU A 260 0.45 -5.71 -19.31
CA GLU A 260 -0.49 -5.15 -18.31
C GLU A 260 -1.95 -5.48 -18.65
N ASN A 261 -2.22 -6.11 -19.79
CA ASN A 261 -3.56 -6.34 -20.32
C ASN A 261 -4.22 -7.63 -19.78
N TYR A 262 -4.25 -7.76 -18.47
CA TYR A 262 -4.86 -8.90 -17.80
C TYR A 262 -5.69 -8.46 -16.59
N LEU A 263 -6.58 -9.34 -16.14
CA LEU A 263 -7.35 -9.18 -14.92
C LEU A 263 -7.15 -10.38 -14.02
N ILE A 264 -6.73 -10.14 -12.77
CA ILE A 264 -6.70 -11.15 -11.72
C ILE A 264 -7.88 -10.92 -10.78
N ILE A 265 -8.59 -11.98 -10.41
CA ILE A 265 -9.65 -11.95 -9.40
C ILE A 265 -9.42 -13.09 -8.40
N LYS A 266 -9.43 -12.79 -7.10
CA LYS A 266 -9.38 -13.82 -6.06
C LYS A 266 -10.70 -14.56 -5.94
N THR A 267 -10.65 -15.89 -5.95
CA THR A 267 -11.81 -16.76 -5.67
C THR A 267 -12.20 -16.74 -4.19
N VAL A 268 -11.22 -16.47 -3.32
CA VAL A 268 -11.39 -16.30 -1.88
C VAL A 268 -10.62 -15.05 -1.43
N PRO A 269 -11.28 -13.90 -1.17
CA PRO A 269 -10.61 -12.65 -0.79
C PRO A 269 -10.31 -12.58 0.71
N PHE A 270 -9.78 -13.67 1.27
CA PHE A 270 -9.43 -13.83 2.68
C PHE A 270 -8.05 -14.47 2.80
N ASP A 271 -7.47 -14.41 3.99
CA ASP A 271 -6.30 -15.22 4.31
C ASP A 271 -6.77 -16.67 4.52
N MET A 272 -6.11 -17.61 3.84
CA MET A 272 -6.36 -19.05 3.96
C MET A 272 -5.08 -19.82 4.31
N THR A 273 -4.03 -19.13 4.74
CA THR A 273 -2.77 -19.78 5.09
C THR A 273 -2.94 -20.66 6.32
N ASP A 274 -2.51 -21.92 6.19
CA ASP A 274 -2.70 -23.00 7.16
C ASP A 274 -4.17 -23.44 7.34
N ALA A 275 -5.08 -23.03 6.44
CA ALA A 275 -6.44 -23.57 6.44
C ALA A 275 -6.45 -25.03 6.01
N THR A 276 -7.23 -25.83 6.72
CA THR A 276 -7.48 -27.24 6.38
C THR A 276 -8.37 -27.36 5.14
N GLU A 277 -8.37 -28.51 4.46
CA GLU A 277 -9.28 -28.75 3.33
C GLU A 277 -10.75 -28.55 3.72
N ALA A 278 -11.15 -28.99 4.91
CA ALA A 278 -12.52 -28.80 5.40
C ALA A 278 -12.89 -27.32 5.59
N GLU A 279 -11.93 -26.49 6.01
CA GLU A 279 -12.12 -25.03 6.11
C GLU A 279 -12.21 -24.41 4.72
N TRP A 280 -11.36 -24.82 3.77
CA TRP A 280 -11.45 -24.43 2.37
C TRP A 280 -12.80 -24.77 1.75
N ASP A 281 -13.25 -26.02 1.89
CA ASP A 281 -14.55 -26.46 1.39
C ASP A 281 -15.69 -25.64 1.99
N LYS A 282 -15.62 -25.34 3.29
CA LYS A 282 -16.64 -24.52 3.95
C LYS A 282 -16.67 -23.09 3.43
N VAL A 283 -15.52 -22.44 3.32
CA VAL A 283 -15.42 -21.09 2.76
C VAL A 283 -15.88 -21.08 1.31
N ARG A 284 -15.52 -22.11 0.54
CA ARG A 284 -15.95 -22.26 -0.84
C ARG A 284 -17.47 -22.39 -0.95
N GLU A 285 -18.09 -23.21 -0.13
CA GLU A 285 -19.55 -23.35 -0.07
C GLU A 285 -20.22 -21.99 0.22
N LEU A 286 -19.76 -21.28 1.25
CA LEU A 286 -20.32 -19.99 1.68
C LEU A 286 -20.20 -18.90 0.59
N LEU A 287 -19.09 -18.90 -0.15
CA LEU A 287 -18.82 -17.90 -1.18
C LEU A 287 -19.35 -18.28 -2.57
N ARG A 288 -19.86 -19.50 -2.78
CA ARG A 288 -20.35 -19.96 -4.10
C ARG A 288 -21.34 -18.98 -4.76
N PRO A 289 -22.38 -18.45 -4.08
CA PRO A 289 -23.30 -17.49 -4.72
C PRO A 289 -22.64 -16.19 -5.18
N TRP A 290 -21.63 -15.72 -4.43
CA TRP A 290 -20.87 -14.54 -4.80
C TRP A 290 -19.90 -14.85 -5.96
N ARG A 291 -19.14 -15.95 -5.87
CA ARG A 291 -18.21 -16.39 -6.93
C ARG A 291 -18.92 -16.62 -8.25
N ASN A 292 -20.09 -17.25 -8.26
CA ASN A 292 -20.84 -17.48 -9.50
C ASN A 292 -21.20 -16.16 -10.19
N LYS A 293 -21.52 -15.10 -9.43
CA LYS A 293 -21.74 -13.76 -10.01
C LYS A 293 -20.46 -13.15 -10.56
N VAL A 294 -19.33 -13.36 -9.87
CA VAL A 294 -17.99 -12.95 -10.34
C VAL A 294 -17.63 -13.65 -11.65
N PHE A 295 -17.74 -14.98 -11.71
CA PHE A 295 -17.48 -15.77 -12.92
C PHE A 295 -18.38 -15.33 -14.07
N ALA A 296 -19.69 -15.22 -13.83
CA ALA A 296 -20.66 -14.77 -14.83
C ALA A 296 -20.31 -13.38 -15.40
N LYS A 297 -19.83 -12.46 -14.56
CA LYS A 297 -19.45 -11.11 -14.99
C LYS A 297 -18.09 -11.10 -15.71
N ALA A 298 -17.12 -11.86 -15.21
CA ALA A 298 -15.76 -11.88 -15.74
C ALA A 298 -15.67 -12.57 -17.11
N ILE A 299 -16.35 -13.70 -17.29
CA ILE A 299 -16.36 -14.44 -18.56
C ILE A 299 -16.97 -13.60 -19.69
N LYS A 300 -17.93 -12.72 -19.38
CA LYS A 300 -18.54 -11.78 -20.35
C LYS A 300 -17.59 -10.67 -20.81
N LEU A 301 -16.37 -10.61 -20.27
CA LEU A 301 -15.31 -9.76 -20.82
C LEU A 301 -14.66 -10.38 -22.07
N TYR A 302 -15.01 -11.62 -22.42
CA TYR A 302 -14.50 -12.37 -23.58
C TYR A 302 -12.96 -12.34 -23.69
N PRO A 303 -12.23 -12.73 -22.63
CA PRO A 303 -10.78 -12.82 -22.68
C PRO A 303 -10.35 -13.87 -23.72
N LYS A 304 -9.15 -13.71 -24.30
CA LYS A 304 -8.58 -14.71 -25.21
C LYS A 304 -8.16 -15.98 -24.48
N LEU A 305 -7.74 -15.83 -23.23
CA LEU A 305 -7.26 -16.90 -22.38
C LEU A 305 -7.84 -16.76 -20.97
N ILE A 306 -8.32 -17.87 -20.41
CA ILE A 306 -8.71 -17.98 -19.01
C ILE A 306 -7.69 -18.88 -18.30
N VAL A 307 -7.17 -18.41 -17.17
CA VAL A 307 -6.24 -19.13 -16.31
C VAL A 307 -6.83 -19.27 -14.92
N THR A 308 -6.65 -20.43 -14.32
CA THR A 308 -6.86 -20.63 -12.88
C THR A 308 -5.51 -20.86 -12.21
N LEU A 309 -5.33 -20.32 -11.01
CA LEU A 309 -4.06 -20.36 -10.29
C LEU A 309 -4.31 -20.84 -8.87
N GLY A 310 -4.01 -22.11 -8.65
CA GLY A 310 -4.31 -22.88 -7.44
C GLY A 310 -5.50 -23.85 -7.63
N LYS A 311 -5.38 -25.02 -7.02
CA LYS A 311 -6.35 -26.13 -7.11
C LYS A 311 -7.80 -25.76 -6.83
N HIS A 312 -8.08 -24.84 -5.90
CA HIS A 312 -9.46 -24.53 -5.51
C HIS A 312 -10.11 -23.62 -6.55
N SER A 313 -9.37 -22.65 -7.10
CA SER A 313 -9.83 -21.79 -8.18
C SER A 313 -10.17 -22.59 -9.45
N SER A 314 -9.34 -23.58 -9.79
CA SER A 314 -9.58 -24.51 -10.90
C SER A 314 -10.87 -25.31 -10.68
N SER A 315 -11.00 -25.96 -9.52
CA SER A 315 -12.19 -26.74 -9.16
C SER A 315 -13.48 -25.89 -9.13
N ASP A 316 -13.41 -24.65 -8.61
CA ASP A 316 -14.55 -23.73 -8.56
C ASP A 316 -15.00 -23.28 -9.95
N LEU A 317 -14.06 -22.92 -10.83
CA LEU A 317 -14.39 -22.52 -12.20
C LEU A 317 -14.97 -23.70 -12.98
N TYR A 318 -14.35 -24.88 -12.89
CA TYR A 318 -14.85 -26.10 -13.54
C TYR A 318 -16.30 -26.41 -13.13
N SER A 319 -16.58 -26.39 -11.83
CA SER A 319 -17.93 -26.63 -11.31
C SER A 319 -18.93 -25.59 -11.86
N TYR A 320 -18.56 -24.32 -11.88
CA TYR A 320 -19.41 -23.25 -12.42
C TYR A 320 -19.70 -23.45 -13.91
N LEU A 321 -18.70 -23.79 -14.73
CA LEU A 321 -18.89 -24.01 -16.16
C LEU A 321 -19.83 -25.19 -16.42
N ASN A 322 -19.66 -26.30 -15.70
CA ASN A 322 -20.55 -27.46 -15.80
C ASN A 322 -21.98 -27.15 -15.34
N ASP A 323 -22.15 -26.50 -14.17
CA ASP A 323 -23.46 -26.15 -13.61
C ASP A 323 -24.26 -25.20 -14.52
N ASN A 324 -23.57 -24.46 -15.41
CA ASN A 324 -24.19 -23.50 -16.33
C ASN A 324 -24.11 -23.94 -17.81
N HIS A 325 -23.69 -25.18 -18.09
CA HIS A 325 -23.56 -25.74 -19.45
C HIS A 325 -22.69 -24.87 -20.38
N LEU A 326 -21.58 -24.32 -19.86
CA LEU A 326 -20.61 -23.50 -20.59
C LEU A 326 -19.38 -24.32 -21.01
N GLU A 327 -19.63 -25.52 -21.55
CA GLU A 327 -18.60 -26.52 -21.89
C GLU A 327 -17.65 -26.06 -23.01
N ASN A 328 -18.04 -25.03 -23.77
CA ASN A 328 -17.21 -24.45 -24.83
C ASN A 328 -16.13 -23.49 -24.32
N ILE A 329 -16.08 -23.21 -23.01
CA ILE A 329 -15.10 -22.33 -22.39
C ILE A 329 -13.95 -23.18 -21.84
N ASN A 330 -12.81 -23.11 -22.50
CA ASN A 330 -11.57 -23.74 -22.04
C ASN A 330 -10.80 -22.80 -21.11
N PHE A 331 -10.05 -23.38 -20.18
CA PHE A 331 -9.13 -22.66 -19.31
C PHE A 331 -7.90 -23.52 -19.00
N ILE A 332 -6.79 -22.86 -18.67
CA ILE A 332 -5.55 -23.52 -18.25
C ILE A 332 -5.44 -23.46 -16.72
N SER A 333 -5.09 -24.58 -16.09
CA SER A 333 -4.89 -24.67 -14.65
C SER A 333 -3.42 -24.63 -14.31
N LEU A 334 -3.03 -23.67 -13.48
CA LEU A 334 -1.68 -23.50 -12.98
C LEU A 334 -1.63 -23.68 -11.47
N GLU A 335 -0.47 -24.09 -10.98
CA GLU A 335 -0.08 -24.09 -9.58
C GLU A 335 1.03 -23.05 -9.34
N TYR A 336 1.24 -22.64 -8.10
CA TYR A 336 2.22 -21.60 -7.71
C TYR A 336 3.67 -22.10 -7.73
N ASP A 337 4.08 -22.72 -8.83
CA ASP A 337 5.40 -23.29 -8.98
C ASP A 337 5.94 -23.20 -10.40
N ARG A 338 7.26 -23.35 -10.49
CA ARG A 338 8.02 -23.25 -11.72
C ARG A 338 7.61 -24.28 -12.76
N HIS A 339 7.40 -25.53 -12.34
CA HIS A 339 7.11 -26.61 -13.25
C HIS A 339 5.74 -26.42 -13.91
N SER A 340 4.74 -25.98 -13.14
CA SER A 340 3.41 -25.69 -13.68
C SER A 340 3.45 -24.58 -14.73
N PHE A 341 4.19 -23.49 -14.51
CA PHE A 341 4.29 -22.40 -15.48
C PHE A 341 5.09 -22.83 -16.73
N GLU A 342 6.21 -23.54 -16.55
CA GLU A 342 7.04 -24.06 -17.66
C GLU A 342 6.25 -25.01 -18.56
N SER A 343 5.50 -25.95 -17.96
CA SER A 343 4.75 -26.98 -18.70
C SER A 343 3.59 -26.43 -19.53
N HIS A 344 2.97 -25.32 -19.12
CA HIS A 344 1.83 -24.73 -19.82
C HIS A 344 2.18 -23.51 -20.67
N PHE A 345 3.43 -23.01 -20.62
CA PHE A 345 3.82 -21.78 -21.32
C PHE A 345 3.53 -21.83 -22.82
N SER A 346 3.92 -22.92 -23.49
CA SER A 346 3.74 -23.07 -24.93
C SER A 346 2.26 -23.07 -25.33
N GLU A 347 1.42 -23.77 -24.55
CA GLU A 347 -0.03 -23.80 -24.78
C GLU A 347 -0.65 -22.40 -24.62
N MET A 348 -0.30 -21.68 -23.56
CA MET A 348 -0.75 -20.30 -23.34
C MET A 348 -0.32 -19.37 -24.48
N ALA A 349 0.94 -19.46 -24.92
CA ALA A 349 1.46 -18.68 -26.03
C ALA A 349 0.67 -18.92 -27.32
N HIS A 350 0.39 -20.19 -27.65
CA HIS A 350 -0.41 -20.56 -28.82
C HIS A 350 -1.84 -20.01 -28.74
N GLN A 351 -2.52 -20.12 -27.60
CA GLN A 351 -3.88 -19.56 -27.44
C GLN A 351 -3.90 -18.03 -27.59
N LEU A 352 -2.81 -17.36 -27.25
CA LEU A 352 -2.64 -15.91 -27.42
C LEU A 352 -2.13 -15.49 -28.80
N GLY A 353 -1.93 -16.46 -29.72
CA GLY A 353 -1.40 -16.19 -31.06
C GLY A 353 0.07 -15.75 -31.06
N GLN A 354 0.82 -16.08 -30.00
CA GLN A 354 2.24 -15.82 -29.88
C GLN A 354 3.06 -17.03 -30.31
N SER A 355 4.25 -16.81 -30.86
CA SER A 355 5.22 -17.89 -31.07
C SER A 355 5.83 -18.28 -29.72
N PRO A 356 5.76 -19.54 -29.30
CA PRO A 356 6.35 -19.96 -28.03
C PRO A 356 7.87 -19.79 -28.08
N SER A 357 8.41 -19.15 -27.04
CA SER A 357 9.84 -19.12 -26.73
C SER A 357 10.16 -20.01 -25.54
N ASP A 358 11.44 -20.15 -25.21
CA ASP A 358 11.83 -20.74 -23.92
C ASP A 358 11.33 -19.85 -22.78
N TYR A 359 10.52 -20.43 -21.89
CA TYR A 359 10.04 -19.73 -20.71
C TYR A 359 11.15 -19.57 -19.68
N LYS A 360 11.25 -18.36 -19.11
CA LYS A 360 12.17 -18.05 -18.02
C LYS A 360 11.40 -17.84 -16.72
N TRP A 361 11.73 -18.63 -15.70
CA TRP A 361 11.17 -18.44 -14.36
C TRP A 361 11.81 -17.23 -13.66
N GLU A 362 11.28 -16.05 -13.94
CA GLU A 362 11.77 -14.78 -13.40
C GLU A 362 10.63 -13.90 -12.88
N MET A 363 10.95 -13.09 -11.86
CA MET A 363 10.04 -12.11 -11.31
C MET A 363 10.13 -10.81 -12.10
N ASN A 364 8.98 -10.23 -12.43
CA ASN A 364 8.87 -8.84 -12.89
C ASN A 364 8.15 -7.98 -11.86
N SER A 365 8.56 -6.71 -11.77
CA SER A 365 7.91 -5.73 -10.91
C SER A 365 6.44 -5.55 -11.29
N ILE A 366 5.55 -5.49 -10.29
CA ILE A 366 4.13 -5.20 -10.53
C ILE A 366 4.01 -3.81 -11.18
N PRO A 367 3.29 -3.67 -12.32
CA PRO A 367 3.14 -2.38 -12.98
C PRO A 367 2.38 -1.42 -12.06
N ARG A 368 2.76 -0.13 -12.11
CA ARG A 368 2.13 0.88 -11.24
C ARG A 368 0.64 1.05 -11.55
N SER A 369 0.26 0.86 -12.81
CA SER A 369 -1.13 0.91 -13.29
C SER A 369 -2.03 -0.12 -12.61
N HIS A 370 -1.44 -1.12 -11.93
CA HIS A 370 -2.13 -2.17 -11.19
C HIS A 370 -2.10 -1.95 -9.67
N LEU A 371 -1.50 -0.86 -9.18
CA LEU A 371 -1.42 -0.51 -7.77
C LEU A 371 -2.10 0.84 -7.53
N PRO A 372 -2.81 1.01 -6.40
CA PRO A 372 -3.46 2.27 -6.11
C PRO A 372 -2.47 3.35 -5.67
N TYR A 373 -2.84 4.62 -5.88
CA TYR A 373 -2.13 5.74 -5.29
C TYR A 373 -2.43 5.85 -3.78
N PRO A 374 -1.48 6.26 -2.92
CA PRO A 374 -0.06 6.54 -3.15
C PRO A 374 0.85 5.35 -2.74
N MET A 375 0.91 4.28 -3.53
CA MET A 375 1.82 3.17 -3.21
C MET A 375 3.29 3.56 -3.38
N GLN A 376 4.14 3.18 -2.43
CA GLN A 376 5.59 3.37 -2.53
C GLN A 376 6.17 2.54 -3.69
N THR A 377 7.23 3.04 -4.34
CA THR A 377 7.75 2.42 -5.58
C THR A 377 8.33 1.03 -5.35
N TRP A 378 8.90 0.76 -4.17
CA TRP A 378 9.47 -0.56 -3.84
C TRP A 378 8.43 -1.65 -3.57
N ILE A 379 7.15 -1.29 -3.40
CA ILE A 379 6.09 -2.27 -3.17
C ILE A 379 5.81 -3.02 -4.47
N GLY A 380 5.73 -4.35 -4.41
CA GLY A 380 5.54 -5.22 -5.57
C GLY A 380 6.79 -5.35 -6.44
N THR A 381 7.99 -5.16 -5.90
CA THR A 381 9.24 -5.24 -6.67
C THR A 381 10.28 -6.19 -6.10
N SER A 382 10.07 -6.90 -4.98
CA SER A 382 11.17 -7.67 -4.36
C SER A 382 10.78 -9.01 -3.76
N GLY A 383 9.80 -9.70 -4.36
CA GLY A 383 9.16 -10.88 -3.76
C GLY A 383 8.18 -10.50 -2.64
N ALA A 384 7.87 -11.44 -1.74
CA ALA A 384 6.89 -11.25 -0.67
C ALA A 384 7.40 -10.29 0.41
N ARG A 385 6.69 -9.19 0.69
CA ARG A 385 7.03 -8.22 1.76
C ARG A 385 6.03 -8.23 2.90
N GLY A 386 4.81 -8.67 2.63
CA GLY A 386 3.83 -8.96 3.65
C GLY A 386 4.25 -10.20 4.46
N ILE A 387 4.07 -10.12 5.77
CA ILE A 387 4.30 -11.22 6.70
C ILE A 387 3.12 -11.33 7.66
N ARG A 388 2.77 -12.57 8.05
CA ARG A 388 1.72 -12.85 9.02
C ARG A 388 2.33 -13.18 10.37
N ALA A 389 1.73 -12.67 11.45
CA ALA A 389 2.14 -13.01 12.79
C ALA A 389 1.80 -14.47 13.14
N SER A 390 2.48 -15.05 14.13
CA SER A 390 2.25 -16.42 14.59
C SER A 390 1.72 -16.50 16.02
N GLY A 391 1.25 -17.69 16.41
CA GLY A 391 0.74 -17.97 17.76
C GLY A 391 -0.53 -17.18 18.06
N LYS A 392 -0.61 -16.62 19.28
CA LYS A 392 -1.78 -15.84 19.74
C LYS A 392 -2.09 -14.57 18.92
N TYR A 393 -1.19 -14.16 18.02
CA TYR A 393 -1.36 -13.00 17.15
C TYR A 393 -1.74 -13.37 15.71
N ALA A 394 -1.81 -14.67 15.40
CA ALA A 394 -2.11 -15.15 14.06
C ALA A 394 -3.47 -14.61 13.58
N GLY A 395 -3.51 -14.16 12.32
CA GLY A 395 -4.70 -13.58 11.69
C GLY A 395 -5.14 -12.20 12.18
N ASP A 396 -4.63 -11.72 13.32
CA ASP A 396 -4.89 -10.38 13.87
C ASP A 396 -3.80 -9.37 13.55
N TYR A 397 -2.57 -9.85 13.33
CA TYR A 397 -1.41 -9.01 13.11
C TYR A 397 -0.67 -9.43 11.84
N TYR A 398 -0.33 -8.42 11.04
CA TYR A 398 0.48 -8.57 9.84
C TYR A 398 1.56 -7.49 9.84
N GLY A 399 2.62 -7.73 9.09
CA GLY A 399 3.71 -6.80 8.91
C GLY A 399 3.95 -6.55 7.43
N ILE A 400 4.48 -5.38 7.11
CA ILE A 400 5.14 -5.14 5.84
C ILE A 400 6.61 -4.82 6.09
N VAL A 401 7.49 -5.51 5.36
CA VAL A 401 8.94 -5.48 5.56
C VAL A 401 9.60 -4.67 4.46
N THR A 402 10.31 -3.62 4.82
CA THR A 402 11.15 -2.85 3.90
C THR A 402 12.47 -3.57 3.65
N PRO A 403 12.85 -3.88 2.40
CA PRO A 403 14.09 -4.57 2.08
C PRO A 403 15.34 -3.69 2.30
N TYR A 404 16.51 -4.32 2.45
CA TYR A 404 17.77 -3.61 2.73
C TYR A 404 18.14 -2.61 1.64
N TRP A 405 17.97 -2.97 0.37
CA TRP A 405 18.32 -2.09 -0.75
C TRP A 405 17.57 -0.74 -0.70
N VAL A 406 16.33 -0.72 -0.17
CA VAL A 406 15.55 0.52 0.02
C VAL A 406 16.18 1.40 1.09
N ILE A 407 16.68 0.80 2.17
CA ILE A 407 17.37 1.53 3.25
C ILE A 407 18.73 2.03 2.78
N GLU A 408 19.47 1.21 2.05
CA GLU A 408 20.75 1.60 1.47
C GLU A 408 20.58 2.79 0.53
N GLU A 409 19.55 2.76 -0.33
CA GLU A 409 19.23 3.87 -1.21
C GLU A 409 18.80 5.11 -0.43
N ALA A 410 18.01 4.96 0.63
CA ALA A 410 17.68 6.08 1.51
C ALA A 410 18.93 6.70 2.14
N ASN A 411 19.82 5.87 2.68
CA ASN A 411 21.07 6.32 3.28
C ASN A 411 22.00 6.98 2.26
N ARG A 412 22.03 6.50 1.02
CA ARG A 412 22.80 7.11 -0.08
C ARG A 412 22.31 8.52 -0.36
N VAL A 413 21.01 8.71 -0.51
CA VAL A 413 20.37 10.02 -0.73
C VAL A 413 20.61 10.96 0.46
N TYR A 414 20.50 10.46 1.71
CA TYR A 414 20.74 11.27 2.91
C TYR A 414 22.21 11.68 3.07
N ARG A 415 23.18 10.81 2.73
CA ARG A 415 24.62 11.09 2.88
C ARG A 415 25.17 11.98 1.77
N ASN A 416 24.58 11.92 0.57
CA ASN A 416 25.00 12.74 -0.56
C ASN A 416 23.82 13.58 -1.09
N PRO A 417 23.38 14.62 -0.36
CA PRO A 417 22.23 15.42 -0.75
C PRO A 417 22.42 16.14 -2.10
N ARG A 418 23.67 16.28 -2.60
CA ARG A 418 23.96 16.85 -3.94
C ARG A 418 23.41 15.98 -5.08
N GLU A 419 23.22 14.68 -4.85
CA GLU A 419 22.69 13.75 -5.86
C GLU A 419 21.17 13.54 -5.78
N GLY A 420 20.47 14.07 -4.76
CA GLY A 420 19.04 13.75 -4.60
C GLY A 420 18.14 14.74 -3.87
N LEU A 421 18.67 15.79 -3.21
CA LEU A 421 17.84 16.67 -2.35
C LEU A 421 18.24 18.16 -2.36
N LEU A 422 19.45 18.52 -2.79
CA LEU A 422 19.87 19.93 -2.75
C LEU A 422 19.09 20.81 -3.72
N ASN A 423 18.71 20.31 -4.91
CA ASN A 423 17.92 21.11 -5.84
C ASN A 423 16.49 21.34 -5.31
N PRO A 424 15.69 20.35 -4.88
CA PRO A 424 14.34 20.60 -4.39
C PRO A 424 14.23 21.50 -3.16
N GLU A 425 15.16 21.43 -2.20
CA GLU A 425 15.13 22.30 -1.02
C GLU A 425 15.59 23.72 -1.35
N LEU A 426 16.59 23.89 -2.23
CA LEU A 426 16.97 25.20 -2.76
C LEU A 426 15.88 25.79 -3.66
N ASP A 427 15.24 24.96 -4.48
CA ASP A 427 14.10 25.30 -5.33
C ASP A 427 12.88 25.66 -4.47
N PHE A 428 12.66 24.98 -3.35
CA PHE A 428 11.61 25.34 -2.39
C PHE A 428 11.92 26.66 -1.68
N VAL A 429 13.17 26.89 -1.27
CA VAL A 429 13.58 28.18 -0.69
C VAL A 429 13.46 29.30 -1.72
N GLN A 430 13.80 29.03 -2.98
CA GLN A 430 13.70 29.99 -4.08
C GLN A 430 12.24 30.23 -4.49
N PHE A 431 11.41 29.19 -4.49
CA PHE A 431 9.97 29.26 -4.69
C PHE A 431 9.31 30.04 -3.57
N ALA A 432 9.59 29.73 -2.29
CA ALA A 432 9.07 30.46 -1.15
C ALA A 432 9.51 31.94 -1.18
N LYS A 433 10.75 32.22 -1.58
CA LYS A 433 11.23 33.58 -1.85
C LYS A 433 10.41 34.29 -2.94
N ASN A 434 10.20 33.62 -4.07
CA ASN A 434 9.45 34.18 -5.21
C ASN A 434 7.99 34.43 -4.80
N LEU A 435 7.37 33.51 -4.07
CA LEU A 435 6.00 33.63 -3.61
C LEU A 435 5.82 34.76 -2.59
N VAL A 436 6.75 34.90 -1.64
CA VAL A 436 6.77 36.02 -0.69
C VAL A 436 6.98 37.35 -1.39
N ARG A 437 7.84 37.38 -2.42
CA ARG A 437 8.11 38.59 -3.24
C ARG A 437 6.91 38.99 -4.09
N GLU A 438 6.20 38.03 -4.66
CA GLU A 438 5.11 38.26 -5.61
C GLU A 438 3.78 38.55 -4.91
N PHE A 439 3.51 37.92 -3.75
CA PHE A 439 2.21 38.00 -3.11
C PHE A 439 2.21 38.56 -1.69
N GLY A 440 3.37 38.74 -1.06
CA GLY A 440 3.48 39.14 0.35
C GLY A 440 2.98 38.06 1.33
N PHE A 441 3.41 38.10 2.60
CA PHE A 441 3.06 37.05 3.57
C PHE A 441 1.56 36.91 3.86
N SER A 442 0.76 37.97 3.68
CA SER A 442 -0.66 38.00 4.05
C SER A 442 -1.60 37.28 3.08
N SER A 443 -1.16 36.96 1.86
CA SER A 443 -1.97 36.29 0.83
C SER A 443 -1.81 34.77 0.82
N LEU A 444 -0.71 34.26 1.40
CA LEU A 444 -0.32 32.85 1.46
C LEU A 444 -1.28 31.96 2.28
N GLY A 445 -1.95 32.54 3.29
CA GLY A 445 -2.94 31.83 4.10
C GLY A 445 -4.26 31.57 3.36
N LYS A 446 -4.58 32.35 2.32
CA LYS A 446 -5.86 32.25 1.59
C LYS A 446 -5.83 31.28 0.41
N THR A 447 -4.65 30.97 -0.14
CA THR A 447 -4.50 30.13 -1.35
C THR A 447 -4.26 28.65 -1.03
N MET A 448 -3.83 28.30 0.18
CA MET A 448 -3.60 26.90 0.57
C MET A 448 -4.86 26.15 1.06
N SER A 449 -5.98 26.85 1.28
CA SER A 449 -7.23 26.27 1.79
C SER A 449 -8.32 26.05 0.73
N SER A 450 -8.09 26.41 -0.54
CA SER A 450 -9.02 26.11 -1.64
C SER A 450 -8.31 26.15 -3.00
N PRO A 451 -8.39 25.11 -3.84
CA PRO A 451 -8.04 25.28 -5.25
C PRO A 451 -9.11 26.17 -5.90
N PRO A 452 -8.75 27.16 -6.73
CA PRO A 452 -9.72 27.83 -7.57
C PRO A 452 -10.28 26.82 -8.56
N LEU A 453 -11.59 26.59 -8.49
CA LEU A 453 -12.35 25.93 -9.55
C LEU A 453 -12.19 26.74 -10.84
N ARG A 454 -11.49 26.16 -11.82
CA ARG A 454 -11.75 26.38 -13.25
C ARG A 454 -11.65 25.05 -13.96
#